data_AF-A0A7S1YNE6-F1
#
_entry.id   AF-A0A7S1YNE6-F1
#
_cell.length_a   1.000
_cell.length_b   1.000
_cell.length_c   1.000
_cell.angle_alpha   90.00
_cell.angle_beta   90.00
_cell.angle_gamma   90.00
#
_symmetry.space_group_name_H-M   'P 1'
#
loop_
_entity.id
_entity.type
_entity.pdbx_description
1 polymer ?
#
loop_
_entity_poly.entity_id
_entity_poly.type
_entity_poly.pdbx_seq_one_letter_code
_entity_poly.pdbx_strand_id
1 'polypeptide(L)'
;SNPVKMADHVFLARETVQACARAHGYRALFLPKIHADKAGNGCHLHLSFGTSNSENSFPSRHDSKSISSEGQSFLEGILQLLPALTAVTMPSKNSFRRVGKGCWT
;
A
#
# COMPACT_ATOMS: atom_id res chain seq x y z
N SER A 1 5.17 3.38 14.84
CA SER A 1 5.91 4.11 13.78
C SER A 1 5.15 5.38 13.44
N ASN A 2 5.83 6.46 13.01
CA ASN A 2 5.17 7.71 12.61
C ASN A 2 4.71 7.60 11.14
N PRO A 3 3.40 7.76 10.82
CA PRO A 3 2.89 7.60 9.46
C PRO A 3 3.47 8.62 8.46
N VAL A 4 3.74 9.86 8.90
CA VAL A 4 4.36 10.89 8.05
C VAL A 4 5.77 10.46 7.65
N LYS A 5 6.56 9.98 8.61
CA LYS A 5 7.92 9.46 8.34
C LYS A 5 7.89 8.26 7.39
N MET A 6 6.86 7.41 7.46
CA MET A 6 6.72 6.30 6.51
C MET A 6 6.40 6.79 5.09
N ALA A 7 5.60 7.84 4.94
CA ALA A 7 5.38 8.47 3.64
C ALA A 7 6.68 9.05 3.06
N ASP A 8 7.49 9.71 3.89
CA ASP A 8 8.81 10.22 3.50
C ASP A 8 9.73 9.09 3.03
N HIS A 9 9.72 7.96 3.73
CA HIS A 9 10.52 6.79 3.33
C HIS A 9 10.09 6.21 1.97
N VAL A 10 8.80 6.19 1.66
CA VAL A 10 8.31 5.75 0.34
C VAL A 10 8.80 6.69 -0.76
N PHE A 11 8.75 8.01 -0.51
CA PHE A 11 9.27 9.00 -1.45
C PHE A 11 10.77 8.82 -1.66
N LEU A 12 11.54 8.75 -0.56
CA LEU A 12 12.99 8.56 -0.58
C LEU A 12 13.37 7.29 -1.35
N ALA A 13 12.70 6.16 -1.09
CA ALA A 13 12.97 4.91 -1.79
C ALA A 13 12.77 5.04 -3.31
N ARG A 14 11.69 5.69 -3.77
CA ARG A 14 11.45 5.91 -5.20
C ARG A 14 12.54 6.79 -5.82
N GLU A 15 12.89 7.89 -5.17
CA GLU A 15 13.94 8.79 -5.66
C GLU A 15 15.31 8.11 -5.71
N THR A 16 15.67 7.33 -4.68
CA THR A 16 16.91 6.55 -4.67
C THR A 16 16.95 5.57 -5.83
N VAL A 17 15.89 4.77 -6.04
CA VAL A 17 15.84 3.82 -7.16
C VAL A 17 15.95 4.52 -8.51
N GLN A 18 15.25 5.65 -8.71
CA GLN A 18 15.35 6.40 -9.95
C GLN A 18 16.75 6.99 -10.15
N ALA A 19 17.39 7.53 -9.11
CA ALA A 19 18.74 8.07 -9.18
C ALA A 19 19.76 6.98 -9.54
N CYS A 20 19.68 5.81 -8.90
CA CYS A 20 20.52 4.66 -9.22
C CYS A 20 20.33 4.20 -10.67
N ALA A 21 19.09 4.10 -11.15
CA ALA A 21 18.82 3.74 -12.54
C ALA A 21 19.42 4.75 -13.52
N ARG A 22 19.23 6.06 -13.27
CA ARG A 22 19.80 7.13 -14.12
C ARG A 22 21.32 7.07 -14.17
N ALA A 23 21.98 6.82 -13.04
CA ALA A 23 23.44 6.70 -12.98
C ALA A 23 23.99 5.56 -13.86
N HIS A 24 23.16 4.56 -14.18
CA HIS A 24 23.52 3.43 -15.04
C HIS A 24 22.92 3.54 -16.46
N GLY A 25 22.41 4.70 -16.86
CA GLY A 25 21.82 4.91 -18.19
C GLY A 25 20.41 4.31 -18.38
N TYR A 26 19.75 3.91 -17.30
CA TYR A 26 18.39 3.35 -17.32
C TYR A 26 17.35 4.35 -16.79
N ARG A 27 16.06 4.01 -16.99
CA ARG A 27 14.91 4.73 -16.42
C ARG A 27 14.01 3.77 -15.65
N ALA A 28 14.00 3.89 -14.32
CA ALA A 28 13.03 3.18 -13.49
C ALA A 28 11.64 3.84 -13.60
N LEU A 29 10.59 3.03 -13.75
CA LEU A 29 9.21 3.49 -13.88
C LEU A 29 8.35 2.89 -12.77
N PHE A 30 7.60 3.74 -12.07
CA PHE A 30 6.66 3.32 -11.01
C PHE A 30 5.19 3.51 -11.44
N LEU A 31 4.93 3.50 -12.74
CA LEU A 31 3.58 3.53 -13.30
C LEU A 31 2.84 2.22 -12.93
N PRO A 32 1.55 2.27 -12.55
CA PRO A 32 0.81 1.07 -12.16
C PRO A 32 0.78 -0.01 -13.25
N LYS A 33 0.66 0.38 -14.52
CA LYS A 33 0.67 -0.53 -15.67
C LYS A 33 1.51 0.08 -16.80
N ILE A 34 2.58 -0.59 -17.19
CA ILE A 34 3.48 -0.14 -18.28
C ILE A 34 3.14 -0.87 -19.57
N HIS A 35 3.12 -2.21 -19.51
CA HIS A 35 2.74 -3.08 -20.61
C HIS A 35 1.38 -3.70 -20.33
N ALA A 36 0.52 -3.80 -21.35
CA ALA A 36 -0.85 -4.31 -21.19
C ALA A 36 -0.87 -5.79 -20.79
N ASP A 37 0.07 -6.56 -21.33
CA ASP A 37 0.21 -8.02 -21.25
C ASP A 37 1.09 -8.50 -20.09
N LYS A 38 1.77 -7.61 -19.36
CA LYS A 38 2.67 -7.97 -18.24
C LYS A 38 2.10 -7.55 -16.89
N ALA A 39 2.63 -8.13 -15.80
CA ALA A 39 2.33 -7.67 -14.45
C ALA A 39 2.60 -6.17 -14.28
N GLY A 40 1.79 -5.52 -13.44
CA GLY A 40 1.93 -4.10 -13.12
C GLY A 40 2.75 -3.86 -11.84
N ASN A 41 2.90 -2.59 -11.47
CA ASN A 41 3.53 -2.18 -10.21
C ASN A 41 2.48 -1.86 -9.15
N GLY A 42 2.58 -2.50 -7.98
CA GLY A 42 1.76 -2.21 -6.80
C GLY A 42 2.51 -1.40 -5.75
N CYS A 43 1.77 -0.86 -4.78
CA CYS A 43 2.31 -0.27 -3.56
C CYS A 43 1.44 -0.78 -2.39
N HIS A 44 1.86 -1.85 -1.73
CA HIS A 44 1.10 -2.43 -0.63
C HIS A 44 1.38 -1.64 0.65
N LEU A 45 0.31 -1.17 1.31
CA LEU A 45 0.42 -0.50 2.60
C LEU A 45 0.08 -1.49 3.72
N HIS A 46 1.04 -1.72 4.59
CA HIS A 46 0.84 -2.50 5.82
C HIS A 46 0.53 -1.52 6.96
N LEU A 47 -0.69 -1.61 7.51
CA LEU A 47 -1.17 -0.72 8.54
C LEU A 47 -1.25 -1.47 9.88
N SER A 48 -0.93 -0.76 10.96
CA SER A 48 -1.17 -1.20 12.34
C SER A 48 -1.62 0.01 13.15
N PHE A 49 -2.40 -0.23 14.19
CA PHE A 49 -2.83 0.79 15.13
C PHE A 49 -2.76 0.23 16.55
N GLY A 50 -2.73 1.12 17.53
CA GLY A 50 -2.55 0.76 18.93
C GLY A 50 -2.95 1.91 19.85
N THR A 51 -3.15 1.60 21.13
CA THR A 51 -3.30 2.62 22.17
C THR A 51 -1.93 3.18 22.56
N SER A 52 -1.91 4.17 23.46
CA SER A 52 -0.71 4.87 23.95
C SER A 52 0.43 3.96 24.41
N ASN A 53 0.14 2.70 24.76
CA ASN A 53 1.13 1.73 25.23
C ASN A 53 1.89 1.01 24.09
N SER A 54 1.72 1.44 22.83
CA SER A 54 2.42 0.91 21.65
C SER A 54 2.16 -0.57 21.32
N GLU A 55 1.10 -1.16 21.89
CA GLU A 55 0.67 -2.52 21.58
C GLU A 55 -0.22 -2.50 20.33
N ASN A 56 0.12 -3.33 19.33
CA ASN A 56 -0.70 -3.49 18.13
C ASN A 56 -2.07 -4.06 18.51
N SER A 57 -3.14 -3.37 18.12
CA SER A 57 -4.52 -3.74 18.43
C SER A 57 -5.14 -4.72 17.43
N PHE A 58 -4.44 -5.13 16.37
CA PHE A 58 -4.97 -6.13 15.41
C PHE A 58 -5.07 -7.56 15.96
N PRO A 59 -4.07 -8.11 16.69
CA PRO A 59 -4.15 -9.46 17.22
C PRO A 59 -5.19 -9.56 18.35
N SER A 60 -5.99 -10.63 18.36
CA SER A 60 -6.84 -10.94 19.52
C SER A 60 -5.98 -11.35 20.72
N ARG A 61 -6.41 -10.94 21.92
CA ARG A 61 -5.76 -11.30 23.19
C ARG A 61 -5.90 -12.80 23.52
N HIS A 62 -6.92 -13.46 22.98
CA HIS A 62 -7.24 -14.86 23.26
C HIS A 62 -6.65 -15.83 22.24
N ASP A 63 -6.45 -15.38 21.00
CA ASP A 63 -5.83 -16.15 19.92
C ASP A 63 -5.04 -15.20 19.00
N SER A 64 -3.71 -15.32 19.03
CA SER A 64 -2.82 -14.48 18.22
C SER A 64 -2.94 -14.72 16.72
N LYS A 65 -3.61 -15.79 16.28
CA LYS A 65 -3.92 -16.05 14.87
C LYS A 65 -5.21 -15.37 14.40
N SER A 66 -6.00 -14.84 15.33
CA SER A 66 -7.28 -14.21 15.06
C SER A 66 -7.19 -12.68 15.15
N ILE A 67 -8.06 -11.99 14.40
CA ILE A 67 -8.18 -10.53 14.44
C ILE A 67 -9.08 -10.13 15.61
N SER A 68 -8.65 -9.15 16.41
CA SER A 68 -9.43 -8.57 17.52
C SER A 68 -10.74 -7.91 17.04
N SER A 69 -11.65 -7.62 17.97
CA SER A 69 -12.86 -6.84 17.69
C SER A 69 -12.54 -5.48 17.06
N GLU A 70 -11.57 -4.77 17.60
CA GLU A 70 -11.14 -3.46 17.15
C GLU A 70 -10.51 -3.54 15.75
N GLY A 71 -9.70 -4.57 15.50
CA GLY A 71 -9.10 -4.83 14.20
C GLY A 71 -10.15 -5.17 13.13
N GLN A 72 -11.19 -5.90 13.50
CA GLN A 72 -12.34 -6.18 12.63
C GLN A 72 -13.11 -4.90 12.32
N SER A 73 -13.42 -4.06 13.31
CA SER A 73 -14.09 -2.76 13.09
C SER A 73 -13.26 -1.82 12.22
N PHE A 74 -11.93 -1.79 12.39
CA PHE A 74 -11.03 -1.03 11.52
C PHE A 74 -11.11 -1.53 10.06
N LEU A 75 -11.03 -2.85 9.87
CA LEU A 75 -11.12 -3.47 8.54
C LEU A 75 -12.49 -3.21 7.89
N GLU A 76 -13.57 -3.29 8.65
CA GLU A 76 -14.92 -2.96 8.18
C GLU A 76 -14.98 -1.54 7.62
N GLY A 77 -14.45 -0.55 8.34
CA GLY A 77 -14.41 0.84 7.87
C GLY A 77 -13.63 0.99 6.55
N ILE A 78 -12.50 0.31 6.41
CA ILE A 78 -11.72 0.30 5.16
C ILE A 78 -12.53 -0.31 4.02
N LEU A 79 -13.21 -1.44 4.24
CA LEU A 79 -14.00 -2.12 3.21
C LEU A 79 -15.22 -1.29 2.79
N GLN A 80 -15.92 -0.67 3.74
CA GLN A 80 -17.05 0.22 3.45
C GLN A 80 -16.63 1.44 2.64
N LEU A 81 -15.48 2.04 2.96
CA LEU A 81 -14.96 3.24 2.28
C LEU A 81 -14.11 2.92 1.05
N LEU A 82 -13.89 1.64 0.72
CA LEU A 82 -12.99 1.22 -0.34
C LEU A 82 -13.26 1.93 -1.68
N PRO A 83 -14.51 2.07 -2.16
CA PRO A 83 -14.80 2.79 -3.40
C PRO A 83 -14.29 4.24 -3.37
N ALA A 84 -14.51 4.98 -2.27
CA ALA A 84 -14.05 6.35 -2.11
C ALA A 84 -12.51 6.42 -1.97
N LEU A 85 -11.92 5.49 -1.22
CA LEU A 85 -10.47 5.41 -1.05
C LEU A 85 -9.72 5.22 -2.37
N THR A 86 -10.31 4.55 -3.37
CA THR A 86 -9.68 4.41 -4.69
C THR A 86 -9.36 5.74 -5.37
N ALA A 87 -10.12 6.81 -5.08
CA ALA A 87 -9.83 8.13 -5.63
C ALA A 87 -8.45 8.66 -5.19
N VAL A 88 -8.00 8.26 -4.00
CA VAL A 88 -6.72 8.69 -3.42
C VAL A 88 -5.63 7.62 -3.58
N THR A 89 -5.98 6.34 -3.46
CA THR A 89 -5.02 5.22 -3.54
C THR A 89 -4.73 4.76 -4.98
N MET A 90 -5.62 5.09 -5.92
CA MET A 90 -5.51 4.79 -7.35
C MET A 90 -5.79 6.05 -8.21
N PRO A 91 -5.06 7.17 -8.00
CA PRO A 91 -5.48 8.51 -8.41
C PRO A 91 -5.31 8.81 -9.91
N SER A 92 -5.07 7.79 -10.74
CA SER A 92 -4.85 7.97 -12.18
C SER A 92 -5.60 6.94 -13.00
N LYS A 93 -5.99 7.28 -14.23
CA LYS A 93 -6.59 6.34 -15.19
C LYS A 93 -5.73 5.09 -15.39
N ASN A 94 -4.40 5.22 -15.33
CA ASN A 94 -3.49 4.09 -15.48
C ASN A 94 -3.54 3.11 -14.29
N SER A 95 -3.94 3.56 -13.11
CA SER A 95 -4.10 2.72 -11.92
C SER A 95 -5.16 1.65 -12.13
N PHE A 96 -6.31 2.03 -12.71
CA PHE A 96 -7.41 1.11 -13.00
C PHE A 96 -7.05 0.06 -14.05
N ARG A 97 -6.12 0.37 -14.98
CA ARG A 97 -5.58 -0.62 -15.94
C ARG A 97 -4.78 -1.73 -15.27
N ARG A 98 -4.34 -1.55 -14.02
CA ARG A 98 -3.69 -2.60 -13.23
C ARG A 98 -4.72 -3.59 -12.67
N VAL A 99 -5.96 -3.19 -12.42
CA VAL A 99 -6.98 -4.05 -11.79
C VAL A 99 -7.53 -5.04 -12.81
N GLY A 100 -7.27 -6.32 -12.59
CA GLY A 100 -7.73 -7.37 -13.50
C GLY A 100 -7.02 -8.71 -13.28
N LYS A 101 -7.48 -9.75 -13.98
CA LYS A 101 -6.90 -11.10 -13.91
C LYS A 101 -5.41 -11.07 -14.28
N GLY A 102 -4.60 -11.84 -13.56
CA GLY A 102 -3.16 -11.97 -13.81
C GLY A 102 -2.30 -10.78 -13.35
N CYS A 103 -2.88 -9.73 -12.76
CA CYS A 103 -2.14 -8.54 -12.31
C CYS A 103 -1.81 -8.53 -10.81
N TRP A 104 -2.26 -9.56 -10.06
CA TRP A 104 -2.01 -9.74 -8.61
C TRP A 104 -2.33 -8.44 -7.85
N THR A 105 -3.54 -7.93 -8.08
CA THR A 105 -4.05 -6.66 -7.53
C THR A 105 -4.84 -6.85 -6.27
#